data_AF-E1T8E5-F1
#
_entry.id   AF-E1T8E5-F1
#
_cell.length_a   1.000
_cell.length_b   1.000
_cell.length_c   1.000
_cell.angle_alpha   90.00
_cell.angle_beta   90.00
_cell.angle_gamma   90.00
#
_symmetry.space_group_name_H-M   'P 1'
#
loop_
_entity.id
_entity.type
_entity.pdbx_description
1 polymer ?
#
loop_
_entity_poly.entity_id
_entity_poly.type
_entity_poly.pdbx_seq_one_letter_code
_entity_poly.pdbx_strand_id
1 'polypeptide(L)'
;MQTTALRYTDLPIDDRAAFELVCARHGFAPAHFDISIHADPVDAAHERLVTVRRGGWAQSYYDSHGQWVRQFEADLTCRFFK
;
A
#
# COMPACT_ATOMS: atom_id res chain seq x y z
N MET A 1 -19.54 -0.86 2.80
CA MET A 1 -18.08 -0.68 2.73
C MET A 1 -17.63 -1.09 1.33
N GLN A 2 -17.17 -0.15 0.52
CA GLN A 2 -16.77 -0.42 -0.86
C GLN A 2 -15.25 -0.60 -0.91
N THR A 3 -14.80 -1.80 -1.28
CA THR A 3 -13.38 -2.10 -1.46
C THR A 3 -13.04 -1.87 -2.91
N THR A 4 -12.10 -0.96 -3.18
CA THR A 4 -11.63 -0.75 -4.56
C THR A 4 -10.26 -1.38 -4.68
N ALA A 5 -10.19 -2.50 -5.42
CA ALA A 5 -8.92 -3.07 -5.83
C ALA A 5 -8.32 -2.14 -6.90
N LEU A 6 -7.11 -1.66 -6.65
CA LEU A 6 -6.41 -0.67 -7.46
C LEU A 6 -5.03 -1.22 -7.83
N ARG A 7 -4.49 -0.76 -8.96
CA ARG A 7 -3.08 -0.99 -9.24
C ARG A 7 -2.27 0.09 -8.54
N TYR A 8 -0.99 -0.19 -8.31
CA TYR A 8 -0.06 0.84 -7.84
C TYR A 8 -0.02 2.07 -8.77
N THR A 9 -0.43 1.93 -10.03
CA THR A 9 -0.56 3.03 -11.00
C THR A 9 -1.75 3.95 -10.74
N ASP A 10 -2.77 3.48 -10.03
CA ASP A 10 -3.97 4.25 -9.67
C ASP A 10 -3.79 5.01 -8.34
N LEU A 11 -2.67 4.80 -7.65
CA LEU A 11 -2.31 5.56 -6.46
C LEU A 11 -2.05 7.04 -6.80
N PRO A 12 -2.25 7.95 -5.82
CA PRO A 12 -1.74 9.31 -5.90
C PRO A 12 -0.26 9.32 -6.29
N ILE A 13 0.17 10.34 -7.04
CA ILE A 13 1.52 10.37 -7.63
C ILE A 13 2.63 10.26 -6.57
N ASP A 14 2.44 10.89 -5.41
CA ASP A 14 3.38 10.85 -4.28
C ASP A 14 3.48 9.44 -3.69
N ASP A 15 2.34 8.82 -3.40
CA ASP A 15 2.26 7.45 -2.88
C ASP A 15 2.85 6.44 -3.86
N ARG A 16 2.53 6.59 -5.15
CA ARG A 16 3.07 5.75 -6.21
C ARG A 16 4.59 5.85 -6.28
N ALA A 17 5.13 7.06 -6.32
CA ALA A 17 6.58 7.27 -6.41
C ALA A 17 7.30 6.70 -5.18
N ALA A 18 6.76 6.92 -3.98
CA ALA A 18 7.30 6.36 -2.76
C ALA A 18 7.25 4.82 -2.75
N PHE A 19 6.13 4.24 -3.18
CA PHE A 19 5.96 2.79 -3.28
C PHE A 19 6.92 2.16 -4.29
N GLU A 20 7.03 2.72 -5.50
CA GLU A 20 7.97 2.27 -6.53
C GLU A 20 9.42 2.32 -6.02
N LEU A 21 9.80 3.39 -5.32
CA LEU A 21 11.13 3.56 -4.74
C LEU A 21 11.43 2.48 -3.68
N VAL A 22 10.49 2.22 -2.78
CA VAL A 22 10.63 1.18 -1.74
C VAL A 22 10.75 -0.20 -2.38
N CYS A 23 9.89 -0.53 -3.35
CA CYS A 23 9.99 -1.79 -4.08
C CYS A 23 11.38 -1.95 -4.73
N ALA A 24 11.87 -0.93 -5.44
CA ALA A 24 13.19 -0.95 -6.07
C ALA A 24 14.33 -1.11 -5.05
N ARG A 25 14.26 -0.43 -3.90
CA ARG A 25 15.27 -0.51 -2.83
C ARG A 25 15.39 -1.93 -2.26
N HIS A 26 14.29 -2.67 -2.19
CA HIS A 26 14.24 -4.03 -1.69
C HIS A 26 14.36 -5.10 -2.78
N GLY A 27 14.52 -4.72 -4.04
CA GLY A 27 14.65 -5.65 -5.17
C GLY A 27 13.33 -6.31 -5.61
N PHE A 28 12.19 -5.70 -5.28
CA PHE A 28 10.88 -6.15 -5.72
C PHE A 28 10.36 -5.31 -6.89
N ALA A 29 9.60 -5.93 -7.79
CA ALA A 29 8.82 -5.21 -8.78
C ALA A 29 7.50 -4.75 -8.16
N PRO A 30 7.07 -3.48 -8.34
CA PRO A 30 5.76 -2.99 -7.89
C PRO A 30 4.59 -3.84 -8.38
N ALA A 31 4.72 -4.41 -9.59
CA ALA A 31 3.74 -5.30 -10.19
C ALA A 31 3.54 -6.65 -9.47
N HIS A 32 4.39 -7.01 -8.50
CA HIS A 32 4.19 -8.19 -7.67
C HIS A 32 3.20 -7.97 -6.51
N PHE A 33 2.75 -6.73 -6.33
CA PHE A 33 1.84 -6.37 -5.25
C PHE A 33 0.48 -5.95 -5.82
N ASP A 34 -0.57 -6.50 -5.22
CA ASP A 34 -1.94 -6.03 -5.40
C ASP A 34 -2.27 -5.07 -4.27
N ILE A 35 -2.87 -3.92 -4.61
CA ILE A 35 -3.19 -2.87 -3.64
C ILE A 35 -4.71 -2.68 -3.63
N SER A 36 -5.32 -2.70 -2.44
CA SER A 36 -6.75 -2.42 -2.30
C SER A 36 -6.93 -1.27 -1.34
N ILE A 37 -7.65 -0.24 -1.76
CA ILE A 37 -7.97 0.89 -0.90
C ILE A 37 -9.41 0.75 -0.44
N HIS A 38 -9.57 0.81 0.87
CA HIS A 38 -10.86 0.91 1.53
C HIS A 38 -10.96 2.34 2.09
N ALA A 39 -11.74 3.17 1.42
CA ALA A 39 -12.14 4.47 1.95
C ALA A 39 -13.50 4.29 2.63
N ASP A 40 -13.63 4.72 3.89
CA ASP A 40 -14.94 4.79 4.51
C ASP A 40 -15.69 6.01 3.96
N PRO A 41 -16.82 5.83 3.25
CA PRO A 41 -17.55 6.94 2.67
C PRO A 41 -18.24 7.83 3.70
N VAL A 42 -18.36 7.38 4.96
CA VAL A 42 -19.00 8.17 6.03
C VAL A 42 -18.05 9.20 6.62
N ASP A 43 -16.73 9.03 6.41
CA ASP A 43 -15.72 9.82 7.08
C ASP A 43 -14.63 10.29 6.11
N ALA A 44 -14.93 11.33 5.34
CA ALA A 44 -14.00 11.96 4.40
C ALA A 44 -12.75 12.58 5.08
N ALA A 45 -12.76 12.66 6.42
CA ALA A 45 -11.65 13.15 7.23
C ALA A 45 -10.74 12.03 7.78
N HIS A 46 -11.16 10.77 7.74
CA HIS A 46 -10.43 9.68 8.39
C HIS A 46 -9.73 8.75 7.39
N GLU A 47 -8.43 8.66 7.59
CA GLU A 47 -7.49 7.57 7.29
C GLU A 47 -8.02 6.47 6.35
N ARG A 48 -7.50 6.43 5.12
CA ARG A 48 -7.86 5.38 4.15
C ARG A 48 -7.17 4.09 4.56
N LEU A 49 -7.83 2.94 4.50
CA LEU A 49 -7.15 1.67 4.77
C LEU A 49 -6.58 1.10 3.47
N VAL A 50 -5.26 1.01 3.37
CA VAL A 50 -4.52 0.46 2.23
C VAL A 50 -4.07 -0.96 2.54
N THR A 51 -4.59 -1.92 1.79
CA THR A 51 -4.22 -3.33 1.90
C THR A 51 -3.24 -3.68 0.79
N VAL A 52 -2.04 -4.11 1.15
CA VAL A 52 -1.01 -4.60 0.21
C VAL A 52 -0.97 -6.12 0.29
N ARG A 53 -1.07 -6.78 -0.86
CA ARG A 53 -1.04 -8.24 -0.98
C ARG A 53 0.08 -8.66 -1.91
N ARG A 54 0.79 -9.73 -1.55
CA ARG A 54 1.78 -10.39 -2.40
C ARG A 54 1.73 -11.89 -2.14
N GLY A 55 1.28 -12.65 -3.14
CA GLY A 55 1.08 -14.09 -3.00
C GLY A 55 0.11 -14.43 -1.86
N GLY A 56 0.56 -15.25 -0.90
CA GLY A 56 -0.24 -15.64 0.28
C GLY A 56 -0.24 -14.62 1.43
N TRP A 57 0.51 -13.52 1.32
CA TRP A 57 0.63 -12.50 2.36
C TRP A 57 -0.25 -11.30 2.05
N ALA A 58 -0.94 -10.79 3.06
CA ALA A 58 -1.76 -9.59 2.99
C ALA A 58 -1.57 -8.78 4.27
N GLN A 59 -1.30 -7.49 4.13
CA GLN A 59 -1.16 -6.58 5.26
C GLN A 59 -1.92 -5.29 4.98
N SER A 60 -2.58 -4.77 6.01
CA SER A 60 -3.42 -3.56 5.90
C SER A 60 -2.83 -2.44 6.74
N TYR A 61 -2.77 -1.25 6.17
CA TYR A 61 -2.17 -0.07 6.78
C TYR A 61 -3.16 1.07 6.73
N TYR A 62 -3.24 1.84 7.81
CA TYR A 62 -3.95 3.12 7.79
C TYR A 62 -3.07 4.15 7.09
N ASP A 63 -3.60 4.69 6.00
CA ASP A 63 -3.03 5.79 5.25
C ASP A 63 -3.55 7.12 5.81
N SER A 64 -2.64 7.80 6.50
CA SER A 64 -2.77 9.19 6.90
C SER A 64 -1.70 9.99 6.16
N HIS A 65 -2.05 10.56 4.99
CA HIS A 65 -1.16 11.36 4.15
C HIS A 65 0.11 10.64 3.66
N GLY A 66 0.00 9.42 3.13
CA GLY A 66 1.11 8.65 2.56
C GLY A 66 1.95 7.90 3.60
N GLN A 67 1.55 7.88 4.88
CA GLN A 67 2.29 7.19 5.94
C GLN A 67 2.32 5.67 5.78
N TRP A 68 1.36 5.08 5.07
CA TRP A 68 1.29 3.63 4.87
C TRP A 68 2.53 3.08 4.16
N VAL A 69 3.13 3.83 3.22
CA VAL A 69 4.34 3.40 2.49
C VAL A 69 5.53 3.22 3.43
N ARG A 70 5.64 4.05 4.47
CA ARG A 70 6.71 3.93 5.48
C ARG A 70 6.54 2.67 6.33
N GLN A 71 5.30 2.33 6.68
CA GLN A 71 4.99 1.10 7.41
C GLN A 71 5.26 -0.14 6.54
N PHE A 72 4.87 -0.06 5.26
CA PHE A 72 5.19 -1.09 4.27
C PHE A 72 6.69 -1.31 4.09
N GLU A 73 7.49 -0.25 4.01
CA GLU A 73 8.96 -0.34 3.95
C GLU A 73 9.55 -1.03 5.18
N ALA A 74 9.02 -0.71 6.38
CA ALA A 74 9.43 -1.37 7.61
C ALA A 74 9.12 -2.88 7.56
N ASP A 75 7.94 -3.27 7.06
CA ASP A 75 7.56 -4.68 6.92
C ASP A 75 8.41 -5.42 5.88
N LEU A 76 8.78 -4.77 4.78
CA LEU A 76 9.73 -5.32 3.81
C LEU A 76 11.12 -5.51 4.43
N THR A 77 11.59 -4.55 5.23
CA THR A 77 12.86 -4.64 5.96
C THR A 77 12.85 -5.80 6.95
N CYS A 78 11.73 -6.02 7.64
CA CYS A 78 11.51 -7.15 8.55
C CYS A 78 11.30 -8.51 7.84
N ARG A 79 11.36 -8.56 6.50
CA ARG A 79 11.11 -9.75 5.66
C ARG A 79 9.72 -10.36 5.86
N PHE A 80 8.71 -9.53 6.11
CA PHE A 80 7.32 -9.99 6.26
C PHE A 80 6.79 -10.58 4.94
N PHE A 81 7.11 -9.92 3.83
CA PHE A 81 6.81 -10.41 2.49
C PHE A 81 7.98 -11.28 1.97
N LYS A 82 8.03 -12.56 2.35
CA LYS A 82 8.92 -13.56 1.73
C LYS A 82 8.34 -14.05 0.41
#